data_AF-A0A7L4NZV1-F1
#
_entry.id   AF-A0A7L4NZV1-F1
#
_cell.length_a   1.000
_cell.length_b   1.000
_cell.length_c   1.000
_cell.angle_alpha   90.00
_cell.angle_beta   90.00
_cell.angle_gamma   90.00
#
_symmetry.space_group_name_H-M   'P 1'
#
loop_
_entity.id
_entity.type
_entity.pdbx_description
1 polymer ?
#
loop_
_entity_poly.entity_id
_entity_poly.type
_entity_poly.pdbx_seq_one_letter_code
_entity_poly.pdbx_strand_id
1 'polypeptide(L)'
;MSIDFYKKIMEISKVMEEKGDGISYIRNKSDNYTIGTKKYSEEIAKYLDENLESWEGSEAHLSKKKGKNKQLNGKKVGYLWKIPVPE
;
A
#
# COMPACT_ATOMS: atom_id res chain seq x y z
N MET A 1 -8.20 6.50 16.48
CA MET A 1 -8.17 6.92 15.06
C MET A 1 -8.59 8.38 14.90
N SER A 2 -7.61 9.28 14.92
CA SER A 2 -7.82 10.72 14.78
C SER A 2 -8.18 11.10 13.34
N ILE A 3 -8.99 12.16 13.18
CA ILE A 3 -9.40 12.71 11.87
C ILE A 3 -8.17 13.04 10.98
N ASP A 4 -7.09 13.48 11.61
CA ASP A 4 -5.83 13.83 10.94
C ASP A 4 -5.15 12.61 10.28
N PHE A 5 -5.28 11.42 10.87
CA PHE A 5 -4.74 10.20 10.28
C PHE A 5 -5.49 9.82 9.00
N TYR A 6 -6.83 9.92 8.99
CA TYR A 6 -7.63 9.66 7.80
C TYR A 6 -7.31 10.64 6.67
N LYS A 7 -7.08 11.92 6.99
CA LYS A 7 -6.62 12.90 6.00
C LYS A 7 -5.26 12.51 5.43
N LYS A 8 -4.28 12.17 6.27
CA LYS A 8 -2.96 11.68 5.82
C LYS A 8 -3.08 10.47 4.91
N ILE A 9 -3.86 9.46 5.29
CA ILE A 9 -4.04 8.25 4.46
C ILE A 9 -4.72 8.57 3.13
N MET A 10 -5.66 9.53 3.12
CA MET A 10 -6.31 9.98 1.89
C MET A 10 -5.31 10.69 0.96
N GLU A 11 -4.43 11.53 1.49
CA GLU A 11 -3.35 12.16 0.72
C GLU A 11 -2.34 11.13 0.22
N ILE A 12 -1.88 10.22 1.08
CA ILE A 12 -0.99 9.11 0.72
C ILE A 12 -1.61 8.29 -0.43
N SER A 13 -2.90 7.96 -0.34
CA SER A 13 -3.59 7.21 -1.40
C SER A 13 -3.57 7.97 -2.73
N LYS A 14 -3.79 9.29 -2.74
CA LYS A 14 -3.67 10.09 -3.98
C LYS A 14 -2.26 10.04 -4.56
N VAL A 15 -1.23 10.24 -3.74
CA VAL A 15 0.17 10.19 -4.18
C VAL A 15 0.49 8.80 -4.73
N MET A 16 0.08 7.74 -4.04
CA MET A 16 0.31 6.36 -4.46
C MET A 16 -0.45 5.99 -5.72
N GLU A 17 -1.65 6.52 -5.94
CA GLU A 17 -2.39 6.33 -7.18
C GLU A 17 -1.68 6.97 -8.37
N GLU A 18 -1.23 8.22 -8.22
CA GLU A 18 -0.57 8.97 -9.27
C GLU A 18 0.84 8.42 -9.58
N LYS A 19 1.66 8.21 -8.53
CA LYS A 19 3.07 7.81 -8.66
C LYS A 19 3.27 6.30 -8.78
N GLY A 20 2.32 5.52 -8.26
CA GLY A 20 2.39 4.05 -8.19
C GLY A 20 1.79 3.33 -9.40
N ASP A 21 1.43 4.07 -10.46
CA ASP A 21 0.74 3.53 -11.64
C ASP A 21 -0.64 2.94 -11.29
N GLY A 22 -1.31 3.59 -10.34
CA GLY A 22 -2.58 3.17 -9.78
C GLY A 22 -2.48 2.26 -8.56
N ILE A 23 -3.53 2.30 -7.74
CA ILE A 23 -3.67 1.40 -6.59
C ILE A 23 -4.30 0.09 -7.04
N SER A 24 -3.59 -1.01 -6.79
CA SER A 24 -4.03 -2.37 -7.09
C SER A 24 -4.56 -3.11 -5.86
N TYR A 25 -4.26 -2.64 -4.65
CA TYR A 25 -4.70 -3.24 -3.40
C TYR A 25 -4.82 -2.19 -2.30
N ILE A 26 -5.83 -2.31 -1.46
CA ILE A 26 -5.96 -1.52 -0.22
C ILE A 26 -6.49 -2.45 0.85
N ARG A 27 -5.84 -2.43 2.02
CA ARG A 27 -6.30 -3.11 3.22
C ARG A 27 -6.17 -2.18 4.40
N ASN A 28 -7.31 -1.82 4.97
CA ASN A 28 -7.35 -1.13 6.24
C ASN A 28 -7.51 -2.17 7.37
N LYS A 29 -6.49 -2.32 8.21
CA LYS A 29 -6.59 -3.01 9.49
C LYS A 29 -6.45 -1.99 10.61
N SER A 30 -7.02 -2.31 11.77
CA SER A 30 -6.91 -1.50 12.98
C SER A 30 -5.47 -1.14 13.35
N ASP A 31 -4.51 -2.04 13.07
CA ASP A 31 -3.10 -1.84 13.42
C ASP A 31 -2.25 -1.28 12.26
N ASN A 32 -2.72 -1.39 11.02
CA ASN A 32 -1.95 -1.02 9.83
C ASN A 32 -2.82 -0.79 8.59
N TYR A 33 -2.46 0.25 7.85
CA TYR A 33 -2.99 0.55 6.54
C TYR A 33 -2.03 0.06 5.46
N THR A 34 -2.44 -0.94 4.67
CA THR A 34 -1.62 -1.49 3.59
C THR A 34 -2.16 -1.05 2.24
N ILE A 35 -1.33 -0.41 1.42
CA ILE A 35 -1.63 -0.04 0.04
C ILE A 35 -0.72 -0.84 -0.88
N GLY A 36 -1.27 -1.42 -1.94
CA GLY A 36 -0.50 -2.06 -2.98
C GLY A 36 -0.54 -1.27 -4.27
N THR A 37 0.63 -0.88 -4.76
CA THR A 37 0.80 -0.24 -6.06
C THR A 37 1.25 -1.26 -7.09
N LYS A 38 1.11 -0.90 -8.36
CA LYS A 38 1.50 -1.77 -9.48
C LYS A 38 3.01 -1.83 -9.67
N LYS A 39 3.74 -0.78 -9.27
CA LYS A 39 5.20 -0.71 -9.25
C LYS A 39 5.70 -0.04 -7.97
N TYR A 40 6.94 -0.33 -7.60
CA TYR A 40 7.68 0.47 -6.63
C TYR A 40 7.95 1.86 -7.22
N SER A 41 7.84 2.90 -6.40
CA SER A 41 8.16 4.28 -6.78
C SER A 41 8.93 4.93 -5.65
N GLU A 42 10.14 5.40 -5.96
CA GLU A 42 10.98 6.11 -4.99
C GLU A 42 10.35 7.40 -4.49
N GLU A 43 9.49 8.04 -5.31
CA GLU A 43 8.74 9.23 -4.88
C GLU A 43 7.74 8.90 -3.77
N ILE A 44 7.11 7.72 -3.82
CA ILE A 44 6.22 7.25 -2.75
C ILE A 44 7.04 6.99 -1.48
N ALA A 45 8.18 6.30 -1.62
CA ALA A 45 9.05 6.01 -0.47
C ALA A 45 9.51 7.31 0.22
N LYS A 46 10.01 8.29 -0.54
CA LYS A 46 10.40 9.61 -0.01
C LYS A 46 9.23 10.32 0.67
N TYR A 47 8.06 10.33 0.03
CA TYR A 47 6.87 10.95 0.61
C TYR A 47 6.47 10.29 1.94
N LEU A 48 6.56 8.96 2.03
CA LEU A 48 6.29 8.24 3.28
C LEU A 48 7.34 8.54 4.35
N ASP A 49 8.63 8.57 4.00
CA ASP A 49 9.71 8.94 4.93
C ASP A 49 9.56 10.37 5.48
N GLU A 50 9.08 11.32 4.67
CA GLU A 50 8.87 12.70 5.12
C GLU A 50 7.60 12.88 5.96
N ASN A 51 6.57 12.05 5.75
CA ASN A 51 5.24 12.23 6.37
C ASN A 51 4.93 11.26 7.51
N LEU A 52 5.66 10.15 7.58
CA LEU A 52 5.50 9.07 8.56
C LEU A 52 6.84 8.76 9.21
N GLU A 53 6.84 8.58 10.53
CA GLU A 53 8.03 8.14 11.26
C GLU A 53 8.43 6.69 10.93
N SER A 54 7.48 5.87 10.51
CA SER A 54 7.72 4.46 10.20
C SER A 54 6.76 3.96 9.15
N TRP A 55 7.27 3.22 8.17
CA TRP A 55 6.50 2.47 7.19
C TRP A 55 7.31 1.24 6.76
N GLU A 56 6.62 0.20 6.30
CA GLU A 56 7.25 -1.03 5.80
C GLU A 56 6.92 -1.22 4.32
N GLY A 57 7.96 -1.37 3.51
CA GLY A 57 7.85 -1.72 2.10
C GLY A 57 8.08 -3.21 1.87
N SER A 58 7.28 -3.84 1.02
CA SER A 58 7.51 -5.24 0.63
C SER A 58 7.08 -5.47 -0.81
N GLU A 59 7.93 -6.12 -1.59
CA GLU A 59 7.51 -6.60 -2.90
C GLU A 59 6.35 -7.58 -2.74
N ALA A 60 5.33 -7.43 -3.58
CA ALA A 60 4.19 -8.33 -3.58
C ALA A 60 4.64 -9.65 -4.19
N HIS A 61 5.30 -10.49 -3.39
CA HIS A 61 5.63 -11.85 -3.77
C HIS A 61 4.32 -12.60 -3.97
N LEU A 62 3.87 -12.66 -5.22
CA LEU A 62 2.93 -13.66 -5.72
C LEU A 62 3.62 -15.01 -5.53
N SER A 63 3.54 -15.54 -4.30
CA SER A 63 3.79 -16.95 -4.07
C SER A 63 2.82 -17.67 -4.98
N LYS A 64 3.35 -18.25 -6.08
CA LYS A 64 2.63 -19.19 -6.93
C LYS A 64 2.19 -20.33 -6.01
N LYS A 65 1.01 -20.23 -5.40
CA LYS A 65 0.37 -21.38 -4.77
C LYS A 65 0.04 -22.34 -5.90
N LYS A 66 0.88 -23.37 -6.05
CA LYS A 66 0.59 -24.60 -6.79
C LYS A 66 -0.63 -25.24 -6.11
N GLY A 67 -1.82 -24.88 -6.54
CA GLY A 67 -3.05 -25.42 -5.99
C GLY A 67 -4.25 -24.88 -6.75
N LYS A 68 -4.90 -25.74 -7.52
CA LYS A 68 -6.14 -25.47 -8.27
C LYS A 68 -7.18 -24.84 -7.34
N ASN A 69 -7.44 -23.53 -7.50
CA ASN A 69 -8.79 -22.97 -7.56
C ASN A 69 -8.75 -21.45 -7.79
N LYS A 70 -9.16 -21.06 -9.00
CA LYS A 70 -10.00 -19.90 -9.32
C LYS A 70 -9.84 -18.68 -8.42
N GLN A 71 -8.75 -17.93 -8.58
CA GLN A 71 -8.77 -16.50 -8.27
C GLN A 71 -8.76 -15.74 -9.60
N LEU A 72 -9.97 -15.37 -10.01
CA LEU A 72 -10.26 -14.52 -11.16
C LEU A 72 -9.47 -13.21 -11.06
N ASN A 73 -8.83 -12.80 -12.16
CA ASN A 73 -8.49 -11.41 -12.49
C ASN A 73 -7.89 -10.53 -11.36
N GLY A 74 -6.90 -11.01 -10.61
CA GLY A 74 -6.20 -10.18 -9.64
C GLY A 74 -5.30 -9.16 -10.33
N LYS A 75 -5.62 -7.86 -10.25
CA LYS A 75 -4.70 -6.76 -10.59
C LYS A 75 -3.32 -7.07 -9.99
N LYS A 76 -2.28 -7.15 -10.83
CA LYS A 76 -0.90 -7.40 -10.38
C LYS A 76 -0.46 -6.27 -9.46
N VAL A 77 -0.50 -6.51 -8.15
CA VAL A 77 0.22 -5.68 -7.18
C VAL A 77 1.70 -5.99 -7.38
N GLY A 78 2.52 -4.97 -7.60
CA GLY A 78 3.97 -5.10 -7.68
C GLY A 78 4.62 -4.84 -6.33
N TYR A 79 4.11 -3.87 -5.58
CA TYR A 79 4.70 -3.45 -4.31
C TYR A 79 3.61 -3.16 -3.27
N LEU A 80 3.87 -3.51 -2.01
CA LEU A 80 3.03 -3.27 -0.86
C LEU A 80 3.71 -2.27 0.07
N TRP A 81 2.94 -1.29 0.50
CA TRP A 81 3.30 -0.23 1.42
C TRP A 81 2.44 -0.40 2.66
N LYS A 82 3.04 -0.75 3.79
CA LYS A 82 2.35 -0.98 5.06
C LYS A 82 2.67 0.16 6.00
N ILE A 83 1.64 0.92 6.32
CA ILE A 83 1.70 2.11 7.14
C ILE A 83 1.11 1.76 8.50
N PRO A 84 1.88 1.78 9.59
CA PRO A 84 1.34 1.59 10.94
C PRO A 84 0.33 2.70 11.25
N VAL A 85 -0.78 2.33 11.88
CA VAL A 85 -1.76 3.30 12.40
C VAL A 85 -1.34 3.59 13.84
N PRO A 86 -0.85 4.80 14.17
CA PRO A 86 -0.64 5.17 15.57
C PRO A 86 -2.00 5.27 16.27
N GLU A 87 -2.11 4.70 17.48
CA GLU A 87 -3.33 4.71 18.32
C GLU A 87 -3.85 6.12 18.62
#